data_AF-A0A9D7KP47-F1
#
_entry.id   AF-A0A9D7KP47-F1
#
_cell.length_a   1.000
_cell.length_b   1.000
_cell.length_c   1.000
_cell.angle_alpha   90.00
_cell.angle_beta   90.00
_cell.angle_gamma   90.00
#
_symmetry.space_group_name_H-M   'P 1'
#
loop_
_entity.id
_entity.type
_entity.pdbx_description
1 polymer ?
#
loop_
_entity_poly.entity_id
_entity_poly.type
_entity_poly.pdbx_seq_one_letter_code
_entity_poly.pdbx_strand_id
1 'polypeptide(L)'
;MMSEWGTTFYDGKNQSKTENGPYWTTTIWGSDSNNIYAGGYSGKIYHYNGTVWTLIETGTNLYVNNIYGDYNKRTKSYEIVAVCAEYSLGFTSKIFKIEGEKATEISMQGISDWVLRGWLYPGKKIFVVGDGLYVKNMKDSEWSKDQDPSLITIYCIKGTRLNDIFAGSTYDRLFHFNGIEWKKLMPENPYSSYGRIKIKNDIVVAAGSDGNQGLVTILKR
;
A
#
# COMPACT_ATOMS: atom_id res chain seq x y z
N MET A 1 -29.88 -18.06 -1.53
CA MET A 1 -29.24 -17.71 -2.81
C MET A 1 -28.08 -16.78 -2.50
N MET A 2 -26.86 -17.30 -2.35
CA MET A 2 -25.66 -16.46 -2.27
C MET A 2 -25.29 -16.08 -3.70
N SER A 3 -25.46 -14.81 -4.02
CA SER A 3 -25.18 -14.21 -5.32
C SER A 3 -23.73 -14.44 -5.77
N GLU A 4 -23.59 -14.76 -7.05
CA GLU A 4 -22.35 -14.91 -7.81
C GLU A 4 -21.48 -13.65 -7.76
N TRP A 5 -20.64 -13.47 -6.74
CA TRP A 5 -19.60 -12.44 -6.74
C TRP A 5 -18.23 -13.12 -6.59
N GLY A 6 -17.22 -12.56 -7.25
CA GLY A 6 -15.91 -13.18 -7.35
C GLY A 6 -14.91 -12.22 -7.98
N THR A 7 -13.65 -12.33 -7.59
CA THR A 7 -12.56 -11.54 -8.17
C THR A 7 -12.33 -11.99 -9.62
N THR A 8 -12.26 -11.01 -10.52
CA THR A 8 -12.07 -11.25 -11.95
C THR A 8 -10.58 -11.15 -12.29
N PHE A 9 -10.06 -12.18 -12.95
CA PHE A 9 -8.72 -12.24 -13.51
C PHE A 9 -8.75 -11.88 -14.98
N TYR A 10 -7.72 -11.20 -15.47
CA TYR A 10 -7.53 -10.90 -16.88
C TYR A 10 -6.18 -11.43 -17.35
N ASP A 11 -6.18 -12.32 -18.33
CA ASP A 11 -4.97 -12.97 -18.87
C ASP A 11 -4.33 -12.19 -20.05
N GLY A 12 -4.84 -10.99 -20.35
CA GLY A 12 -4.44 -10.21 -21.53
C GLY A 12 -5.34 -10.45 -22.75
N LYS A 13 -6.29 -11.38 -22.69
CA LYS A 13 -7.27 -11.68 -23.74
C LYS A 13 -8.69 -11.84 -23.20
N ASN A 14 -8.85 -12.61 -22.12
CA ASN A 14 -10.13 -12.98 -21.54
C ASN A 14 -10.21 -12.61 -20.06
N GLN A 15 -11.42 -12.33 -19.60
CA GLN A 15 -11.75 -12.21 -18.19
C GLN A 15 -12.33 -13.53 -17.68
N SER A 16 -11.82 -14.03 -16.55
CA SER A 16 -12.35 -15.21 -15.87
C SER A 16 -12.58 -14.92 -14.39
N LYS A 17 -13.61 -15.54 -13.83
CA LYS A 17 -13.98 -15.36 -12.42
C LYS A 17 -13.58 -16.60 -11.65
N THR A 18 -12.93 -16.42 -10.50
CA THR A 18 -12.69 -17.54 -9.58
C THR A 18 -13.91 -17.71 -8.68
N GLU A 19 -14.38 -18.95 -8.56
CA GLU A 19 -15.36 -19.34 -7.54
C GLU A 19 -14.79 -19.10 -6.14
N ASN A 20 -15.66 -18.74 -5.17
CA ASN A 20 -15.29 -18.50 -3.77
C ASN A 20 -14.21 -17.42 -3.55
N GLY A 21 -14.00 -16.52 -4.53
CA GLY A 21 -13.09 -15.39 -4.38
C GLY A 21 -13.61 -14.31 -3.42
N PRO A 22 -12.74 -13.37 -3.00
CA PRO A 22 -13.12 -12.33 -2.05
C PRO A 22 -14.23 -11.42 -2.57
N TYR A 23 -15.15 -11.05 -1.67
CA TYR A 23 -16.21 -10.07 -1.90
C TYR A 23 -15.67 -8.65 -1.64
N TRP A 24 -16.06 -7.69 -2.49
CA TRP A 24 -15.72 -6.27 -2.39
C TRP A 24 -14.23 -6.00 -2.09
N THR A 25 -13.36 -6.34 -3.04
CA THR A 25 -11.93 -6.04 -2.94
C THR A 25 -11.62 -4.60 -3.30
N THR A 26 -10.80 -3.93 -2.48
CA THR A 26 -10.34 -2.55 -2.72
C THR A 26 -8.84 -2.48 -2.95
N THR A 27 -8.12 -3.56 -2.64
CA THR A 27 -6.68 -3.67 -2.87
C THR A 27 -6.29 -5.09 -3.28
N ILE A 28 -5.24 -5.16 -4.10
CA ILE A 28 -4.63 -6.41 -4.54
C ILE A 28 -3.12 -6.23 -4.64
N TRP A 29 -2.38 -7.26 -4.28
CA TRP A 29 -0.94 -7.39 -4.51
C TRP A 29 -0.64 -8.85 -4.84
N GLY A 30 0.37 -9.11 -5.67
CA GLY A 30 0.83 -10.47 -5.92
C GLY A 30 2.23 -10.46 -6.49
N SER A 31 2.97 -11.54 -6.28
CA SER A 31 4.28 -11.72 -6.87
C SER A 31 4.24 -12.36 -8.25
N ASP A 32 3.26 -13.25 -8.45
CA ASP A 32 3.06 -14.05 -9.65
C ASP A 32 1.61 -14.58 -9.68
N SER A 33 1.25 -15.35 -10.71
CA SER A 33 -0.11 -15.87 -10.90
C SER A 33 -0.58 -16.83 -9.80
N ASN A 34 0.36 -17.39 -9.03
CA ASN A 34 0.10 -18.39 -8.01
C ASN A 34 0.31 -17.85 -6.59
N ASN A 35 0.52 -16.55 -6.44
CA ASN A 35 0.74 -15.93 -5.14
C ASN A 35 0.17 -14.51 -5.12
N ILE A 36 -1.13 -14.42 -4.84
CA ILE A 36 -1.90 -13.17 -4.90
C ILE A 36 -2.66 -12.97 -3.60
N TYR A 37 -2.58 -11.77 -3.07
CA TYR A 37 -3.28 -11.34 -1.88
C TYR A 37 -4.27 -10.24 -2.25
N ALA A 38 -5.52 -10.40 -1.83
CA ALA A 38 -6.56 -9.42 -2.02
C ALA A 38 -7.23 -9.11 -0.68
N GLY A 39 -7.66 -7.86 -0.53
CA GLY A 39 -8.34 -7.41 0.68
C GLY A 39 -9.35 -6.34 0.36
N GLY A 40 -10.25 -6.09 1.30
CA GLY A 40 -11.29 -5.10 1.11
C GLY A 40 -12.09 -4.86 2.38
N TYR A 41 -13.41 -4.92 2.25
CA TYR A 41 -14.32 -4.63 3.35
C TYR A 41 -14.19 -5.66 4.49
N SER A 42 -14.49 -5.23 5.72
CA SER A 42 -14.51 -6.08 6.92
C SER A 42 -13.15 -6.68 7.32
N GLY A 43 -12.03 -6.07 6.94
CA GLY A 43 -10.69 -6.45 7.39
C GLY A 43 -10.19 -7.82 6.92
N LYS A 44 -10.93 -8.47 6.02
CA LYS A 44 -10.57 -9.80 5.50
C LYS A 44 -9.49 -9.70 4.43
N ILE A 45 -8.50 -10.57 4.53
CA ILE A 45 -7.46 -10.74 3.52
C ILE A 45 -7.59 -12.16 2.97
N TYR A 46 -7.40 -12.33 1.67
CA TYR A 46 -7.48 -13.62 1.00
C TYR A 46 -6.21 -13.86 0.22
N HIS A 47 -5.71 -15.09 0.27
CA HIS A 47 -4.53 -15.53 -0.47
C HIS A 47 -4.92 -16.57 -1.53
N TYR A 48 -4.58 -16.28 -2.78
CA TYR A 48 -4.70 -17.20 -3.90
C TYR A 48 -3.36 -17.87 -4.15
N ASN A 49 -3.36 -19.20 -4.11
CA ASN A 49 -2.17 -20.03 -4.31
C ASN A 49 -2.02 -20.55 -5.77
N GLY A 50 -2.82 -20.02 -6.71
CA GLY A 50 -2.87 -20.51 -8.10
C GLY A 50 -4.02 -21.48 -8.38
N THR A 51 -4.71 -21.97 -7.34
CA THR A 51 -5.87 -22.84 -7.50
C THR A 51 -7.05 -22.41 -6.64
N VAL A 52 -6.83 -22.08 -5.37
CA VAL A 52 -7.88 -21.73 -4.41
C VAL A 52 -7.56 -20.45 -3.64
N TRP A 53 -8.61 -19.75 -3.22
CA TRP A 53 -8.53 -18.63 -2.29
C TRP A 53 -8.69 -19.12 -0.85
N THR A 54 -7.72 -18.82 0.01
CA THR A 54 -7.80 -19.07 1.47
C THR A 54 -7.99 -17.74 2.20
N LEU A 55 -8.93 -17.71 3.17
CA LEU A 55 -9.15 -16.57 4.05
C LEU A 55 -8.05 -16.49 5.12
N ILE A 56 -7.48 -15.30 5.29
CA ILE A 56 -6.55 -14.91 6.35
C ILE A 56 -7.29 -13.96 7.29
N GLU A 57 -7.60 -14.45 8.48
CA GLU A 57 -8.29 -13.67 9.50
C GLU A 57 -7.34 -12.67 10.16
N THR A 58 -7.72 -11.40 10.13
CA THR A 58 -6.99 -10.30 10.81
C THR A 58 -7.57 -10.00 12.20
N GLY A 59 -8.82 -10.41 12.45
CA GLY A 59 -9.55 -10.07 13.68
C GLY A 59 -10.02 -8.61 13.77
N THR A 60 -9.92 -7.83 12.69
CA THR A 60 -10.45 -6.47 12.62
C THR A 60 -11.54 -6.34 11.56
N ASN A 61 -12.39 -5.32 11.70
CA ASN A 61 -13.42 -4.98 10.71
C ASN A 61 -13.03 -3.78 9.82
N LEU A 62 -11.84 -3.19 10.03
CA LEU A 62 -11.35 -2.04 9.25
C LEU A 62 -11.13 -2.40 7.78
N TYR A 63 -11.32 -1.46 6.85
CA TYR A 63 -11.05 -1.73 5.43
C TYR A 63 -9.57 -1.96 5.15
N VAL A 64 -9.24 -2.98 4.36
CA VAL A 64 -7.87 -3.24 3.90
C VAL A 64 -7.56 -2.28 2.74
N ASN A 65 -6.92 -1.14 3.01
CA ASN A 65 -6.69 -0.08 2.02
C ASN A 65 -5.45 -0.30 1.14
N ASN A 66 -4.51 -1.10 1.64
CA ASN A 66 -3.29 -1.44 0.95
C ASN A 66 -2.75 -2.79 1.40
N ILE A 67 -2.33 -3.59 0.43
CA ILE A 67 -1.43 -4.72 0.63
C ILE A 67 -0.18 -4.45 -0.20
N TYR A 68 0.99 -4.65 0.37
CA TYR A 68 2.26 -4.58 -0.34
C TYR A 68 3.19 -5.66 0.18
N GLY A 69 3.87 -6.34 -0.74
CA GLY A 69 4.94 -7.26 -0.42
C GLY A 69 6.13 -7.13 -1.35
N ASP A 70 7.26 -7.66 -0.89
CA ASP A 70 8.48 -7.76 -1.68
C ASP A 70 9.34 -8.93 -1.18
N TYR A 71 10.21 -9.44 -2.04
CA TYR A 71 10.98 -10.66 -1.79
C TYR A 71 12.23 -10.36 -0.96
N ASN A 72 12.32 -10.96 0.23
CA ASN A 72 13.54 -10.94 1.02
C ASN A 72 14.51 -12.02 0.51
N LYS A 73 15.52 -11.59 -0.24
CA LYS A 73 16.57 -12.48 -0.79
C LYS A 73 17.36 -13.24 0.28
N ARG A 74 17.47 -12.70 1.50
CA ARG A 74 18.23 -13.32 2.60
C ARG A 74 17.45 -14.44 3.25
N THR A 75 16.16 -14.25 3.52
CA THR A 75 15.29 -15.29 4.12
C THR A 75 14.62 -16.17 3.09
N LYS A 76 14.74 -15.82 1.79
CA LYS A 76 14.12 -16.51 0.65
C LYS A 76 12.60 -16.59 0.72
N SER A 77 11.97 -15.56 1.28
CA SER A 77 10.52 -15.48 1.49
C SER A 77 9.98 -14.09 1.14
N TYR A 78 8.70 -14.02 0.79
CA TYR A 78 8.01 -12.74 0.69
C TYR A 78 7.75 -12.17 2.08
N GLU A 79 8.02 -10.89 2.25
CA GLU A 79 7.54 -10.10 3.38
C GLU A 79 6.37 -9.28 2.89
N ILE A 80 5.25 -9.31 3.61
CA ILE A 80 3.99 -8.69 3.20
C ILE A 80 3.45 -7.89 4.38
N VAL A 81 3.00 -6.67 4.09
CA VAL A 81 2.27 -5.81 5.02
C VAL A 81 0.91 -5.43 4.45
N ALA A 82 -0.08 -5.39 5.32
CA ALA A 82 -1.40 -4.87 5.04
C ALA A 82 -1.68 -3.67 5.95
N VAL A 83 -2.19 -2.58 5.38
CA VAL A 83 -2.64 -1.40 6.12
C VAL A 83 -4.16 -1.36 6.05
N CYS A 84 -4.80 -1.44 7.20
CA CYS A 84 -6.24 -1.39 7.36
C CYS A 84 -6.64 -0.08 8.01
N ALA A 85 -7.60 0.65 7.46
CA ALA A 85 -8.11 1.88 8.09
C ALA A 85 -9.56 2.17 7.73
N GLU A 86 -10.28 2.83 8.64
CA GLU A 86 -11.69 3.23 8.47
C GLU A 86 -11.84 4.74 8.61
N TYR A 87 -12.58 5.35 7.67
CA TYR A 87 -12.81 6.79 7.63
C TYR A 87 -14.03 7.21 8.45
N SER A 88 -15.02 6.32 8.56
CA SER A 88 -16.33 6.63 9.14
C SER A 88 -16.39 6.56 10.68
N LEU A 89 -15.42 5.90 11.33
CA LEU A 89 -15.44 5.61 12.77
C LEU A 89 -14.40 6.41 13.59
N GLY A 90 -13.96 7.58 13.08
CA GLY A 90 -13.04 8.45 13.81
C GLY A 90 -11.55 8.26 13.48
N PHE A 91 -11.25 7.84 12.24
CA PHE A 91 -9.89 7.63 11.73
C PHE A 91 -9.06 6.64 12.57
N THR A 92 -9.36 5.35 12.45
CA THR A 92 -8.60 4.28 13.12
C THR A 92 -7.85 3.45 12.09
N SER A 93 -6.60 3.07 12.40
CA SER A 93 -5.76 2.24 11.55
C SER A 93 -5.13 1.07 12.30
N LYS A 94 -4.92 -0.03 11.58
CA LYS A 94 -4.13 -1.18 12.02
C LYS A 94 -3.20 -1.62 10.90
N ILE A 95 -2.03 -2.11 11.27
CA ILE A 95 -1.05 -2.63 10.31
C ILE A 95 -0.81 -4.09 10.65
N PHE A 96 -0.85 -4.97 9.65
CA PHE A 96 -0.61 -6.39 9.82
C PHE A 96 0.60 -6.82 9.01
N LYS A 97 1.46 -7.63 9.60
CA LYS A 97 2.40 -8.48 8.87
C LYS A 97 1.67 -9.75 8.46
N ILE A 98 1.81 -10.15 7.19
CA ILE A 98 1.23 -11.39 6.66
C ILE A 98 2.35 -12.39 6.38
N GLU A 99 2.25 -13.58 6.97
CA GLU A 99 3.18 -14.69 6.80
C GLU A 99 2.41 -15.98 6.53
N GLY A 100 2.41 -16.41 5.25
CA GLY A 100 1.54 -17.49 4.81
C GLY A 100 0.07 -17.12 5.02
N GLU A 101 -0.62 -17.93 5.82
CA GLU A 101 -2.03 -17.74 6.16
C GLU A 101 -2.26 -17.04 7.52
N LYS A 102 -1.21 -16.45 8.10
CA LYS A 102 -1.27 -15.76 9.39
C LYS A 102 -1.12 -14.25 9.24
N ALA A 103 -2.06 -13.50 9.81
CA ALA A 103 -1.92 -12.07 10.05
C ALA A 103 -1.47 -11.81 11.50
N THR A 104 -0.46 -10.97 11.69
CA THR A 104 0.00 -10.52 13.01
C THR A 104 0.02 -9.00 13.05
N GLU A 105 -0.70 -8.41 13.99
CA GLU A 105 -0.75 -6.95 14.16
C GLU A 105 0.64 -6.42 14.54
N ILE A 106 1.08 -5.38 13.85
CA ILE A 106 2.27 -4.61 14.18
C ILE A 106 1.84 -3.49 15.14
N SER A 107 2.57 -3.33 16.25
CA SER A 107 2.32 -2.26 17.23
C SER A 107 2.17 -0.89 16.57
N MET A 108 1.17 -0.13 17.02
CA MET A 108 0.89 1.24 16.58
C MET A 108 1.52 2.30 17.50
N GLN A 109 2.54 1.94 18.29
CA GLN A 109 3.26 2.92 19.12
C GLN A 109 4.10 3.88 18.26
N GLY A 110 3.93 5.19 18.44
CA GLY A 110 4.72 6.23 17.75
C GLY A 110 4.20 6.59 16.35
N ILE A 111 2.97 6.21 16.02
CA ILE A 111 2.32 6.46 14.73
C ILE A 111 0.92 7.07 14.94
N SER A 112 0.45 7.86 13.98
CA SER A 112 -0.92 8.40 13.98
C SER A 112 -1.96 7.31 13.74
N ASP A 113 -3.15 7.48 14.33
CA ASP A 113 -4.29 6.59 14.10
C ASP A 113 -4.83 6.67 12.66
N TRP A 114 -4.33 7.62 11.85
CA TRP A 114 -4.72 7.79 10.45
C TRP A 114 -3.57 7.51 9.47
N VAL A 115 -3.42 6.24 9.08
CA VAL A 115 -2.52 5.81 7.99
C VAL A 115 -3.24 4.91 6.99
N LEU A 116 -2.88 5.05 5.71
CA LEU A 116 -3.69 4.57 4.59
C LEU A 116 -2.96 3.57 3.70
N ARG A 117 -1.63 3.73 3.56
CA ARG A 117 -0.82 2.88 2.68
C ARG A 117 0.54 2.61 3.28
N GLY A 118 1.14 1.50 2.83
CA GLY A 118 2.49 1.13 3.20
C GLY A 118 3.34 0.70 2.02
N TRP A 119 4.64 0.84 2.21
CA TRP A 119 5.67 0.25 1.38
C TRP A 119 6.74 -0.33 2.31
N LEU A 120 7.19 -1.55 2.05
CA LEU A 120 8.29 -2.14 2.81
C LEU A 120 9.51 -2.32 1.92
N TYR A 121 10.68 -2.17 2.54
CA TYR A 121 11.94 -2.63 2.00
C TYR A 121 12.39 -3.86 2.81
N PRO A 122 12.42 -5.06 2.18
CA PRO A 122 12.52 -6.32 2.91
C PRO A 122 13.70 -6.39 3.89
N GLY A 123 13.42 -6.89 5.09
CA GLY A 123 14.39 -7.09 6.17
C GLY A 123 14.99 -5.82 6.76
N LYS A 124 14.50 -4.62 6.39
CA LYS A 124 15.04 -3.34 6.87
C LYS A 124 13.96 -2.43 7.46
N LYS A 125 13.04 -1.94 6.63
CA LYS A 125 12.14 -0.84 7.00
C LYS A 125 10.74 -1.05 6.45
N ILE A 126 9.76 -0.61 7.23
CA ILE A 126 8.39 -0.42 6.78
C ILE A 126 8.11 1.08 6.81
N PHE A 127 7.52 1.58 5.74
CA PHE A 127 7.06 2.94 5.61
C PHE A 127 5.55 2.92 5.51
N VAL A 128 4.88 3.84 6.19
CA VAL A 128 3.43 4.03 6.10
C VAL A 128 3.08 5.50 6.03
N VAL A 129 2.00 5.81 5.32
CA VAL A 129 1.62 7.17 4.95
C VAL A 129 0.14 7.42 5.16
N GLY A 130 -0.20 8.65 5.52
CA GLY A 130 -1.55 9.15 5.78
C GLY A 130 -1.43 10.54 6.36
N ASP A 131 -1.57 10.67 7.69
CA ASP A 131 -1.22 11.87 8.47
C ASP A 131 0.30 12.10 8.59
N GLY A 132 0.92 12.23 7.43
CA GLY A 132 2.36 12.34 7.23
C GLY A 132 2.98 11.00 6.85
N LEU A 133 4.28 10.87 7.13
CA LEU A 133 5.06 9.70 6.79
C LEU A 133 5.72 9.14 8.05
N TYR A 134 5.54 7.85 8.28
CA TYR A 134 6.09 7.13 9.42
C TYR A 134 6.97 5.98 8.95
N VAL A 135 8.06 5.77 9.67
CA VAL A 135 9.07 4.76 9.36
C VAL A 135 9.32 3.91 10.60
N LYS A 136 9.33 2.60 10.41
CA LYS A 136 9.74 1.62 11.42
C LYS A 136 10.89 0.81 10.88
N ASN A 137 12.04 0.84 11.55
CA ASN A 137 13.03 -0.21 11.32
C ASN A 137 12.47 -1.49 11.93
N MET A 138 12.62 -2.61 11.23
CA MET A 138 12.00 -3.88 11.64
C MET A 138 12.50 -4.41 12.99
N LYS A 139 13.61 -3.87 13.51
CA LYS A 139 14.19 -4.22 14.81
C LYS A 139 13.72 -3.31 15.95
N ASP A 140 13.13 -2.16 15.64
CA ASP A 140 12.74 -1.18 16.66
C ASP A 140 11.41 -1.59 17.28
N SER A 141 11.15 -1.17 18.52
CA SER A 141 9.88 -1.40 19.21
C SER A 141 8.76 -0.48 18.71
N GLU A 142 9.09 0.76 18.35
CA GLU A 142 8.13 1.80 17.96
C GLU A 142 8.34 2.33 16.53
N TRP A 143 7.44 3.19 16.07
CA TRP A 143 7.54 3.93 14.81
C TRP A 143 8.18 5.30 15.07
N SER A 144 8.72 5.90 14.01
CA SER A 144 9.23 7.27 14.00
C SER A 144 8.54 8.07 12.89
N LYS A 145 8.13 9.32 13.18
CA LYS A 145 7.61 10.24 12.16
C LYS A 145 8.77 10.88 11.41
N ASP A 146 8.67 10.98 10.08
CA ASP A 146 9.59 11.79 9.28
C ASP A 146 9.46 13.27 9.67
N GLN A 147 10.57 13.99 9.70
CA GLN A 147 10.65 15.34 10.24
C GLN A 147 10.51 16.42 9.16
N ASP A 148 10.43 16.05 7.88
CA ASP A 148 10.18 17.03 6.83
C ASP A 148 8.78 17.65 7.00
N PRO A 149 8.69 18.97 7.26
CA PRO A 149 7.41 19.63 7.55
C PRO A 149 6.49 19.72 6.34
N SER A 150 6.97 19.44 5.13
CA SER A 150 6.15 19.41 3.91
C SER A 150 5.33 18.12 3.77
N LEU A 151 5.71 17.06 4.50
CA LEU A 151 5.04 15.76 4.49
C LEU A 151 3.84 15.73 5.44
N ILE A 152 2.83 16.54 5.14
CA ILE A 152 1.63 16.70 5.99
C ILE A 152 0.60 15.59 5.75
N THR A 153 0.14 15.42 4.51
CA THR A 153 -0.85 14.39 4.16
C THR A 153 -0.39 13.64 2.93
N ILE A 154 0.05 12.40 3.11
CA ILE A 154 0.65 11.59 2.03
C ILE A 154 -0.29 10.43 1.70
N TYR A 155 -0.74 10.35 0.45
CA TYR A 155 -1.71 9.33 0.01
C TYR A 155 -1.07 8.08 -0.57
N CYS A 156 0.14 8.19 -1.10
CA CYS A 156 0.85 7.06 -1.65
C CYS A 156 2.36 7.20 -1.48
N ILE A 157 3.01 6.04 -1.39
CA ILE A 157 4.45 5.92 -1.28
C ILE A 157 4.91 4.69 -2.06
N LYS A 158 6.03 4.82 -2.76
CA LYS A 158 6.68 3.70 -3.43
C LYS A 158 8.16 3.99 -3.60
N GLY A 159 9.01 3.01 -3.28
CA GLY A 159 10.44 3.08 -3.56
C GLY A 159 10.94 1.86 -4.31
N THR A 160 12.20 1.97 -4.76
CA THR A 160 13.02 0.84 -5.22
C THR A 160 14.23 0.58 -4.35
N ARG A 161 14.69 1.60 -3.62
CA ARG A 161 15.79 1.55 -2.63
C ARG A 161 15.49 2.50 -1.49
N LEU A 162 16.21 2.37 -0.38
CA LEU A 162 16.03 3.26 0.78
C LEU A 162 16.43 4.72 0.52
N ASN A 163 17.17 4.97 -0.56
CA ASN A 163 17.58 6.29 -1.03
C ASN A 163 16.91 6.67 -2.36
N ASP A 164 15.83 5.97 -2.72
CA ASP A 164 15.06 6.22 -3.94
C ASP A 164 13.59 5.87 -3.69
N ILE A 165 12.89 6.84 -3.11
CA ILE A 165 11.50 6.72 -2.67
C ILE A 165 10.72 7.91 -3.21
N PHE A 166 9.52 7.64 -3.70
CA PHE A 166 8.59 8.65 -4.16
C PHE A 166 7.35 8.64 -3.28
N ALA A 167 6.81 9.82 -3.02
CA ALA A 167 5.59 10.02 -2.26
C ALA A 167 4.67 11.01 -2.98
N GLY A 168 3.36 10.75 -2.93
CA GLY A 168 2.34 11.62 -3.51
C GLY A 168 1.37 12.11 -2.45
N SER A 169 1.02 13.39 -2.49
CA SER A 169 0.13 14.06 -1.53
C SER A 169 -1.05 14.76 -2.20
N THR A 170 -1.83 15.48 -1.40
CA THR A 170 -2.67 16.60 -1.86
C THR A 170 -1.82 17.76 -2.37
N TYR A 171 -2.47 18.70 -3.05
CA TYR A 171 -1.90 19.96 -3.52
C TYR A 171 -0.76 19.80 -4.55
N ASP A 172 -0.89 18.77 -5.39
CA ASP A 172 0.00 18.42 -6.50
C ASP A 172 1.47 18.17 -6.11
N ARG A 173 1.71 17.87 -4.82
CA ARG A 173 3.06 17.60 -4.37
C ARG A 173 3.40 16.14 -4.62
N LEU A 174 4.31 15.96 -5.56
CA LEU A 174 5.06 14.72 -5.76
C LEU A 174 6.46 14.94 -5.21
N PHE A 175 6.92 14.03 -4.35
CA PHE A 175 8.20 14.11 -3.68
C PHE A 175 9.12 12.98 -4.11
N HIS A 176 10.43 13.24 -4.10
CA HIS A 176 11.49 12.24 -4.23
C HIS A 176 12.47 12.33 -3.08
N PHE A 177 12.69 11.22 -2.38
CA PHE A 177 13.71 11.08 -1.37
C PHE A 177 14.97 10.47 -1.98
N ASN A 178 16.08 11.18 -1.88
CA ASN A 178 17.39 10.77 -2.42
C ASN A 178 18.30 10.07 -1.40
N GLY A 179 17.79 9.77 -0.19
CA GLY A 179 18.59 9.23 0.92
C GLY A 179 19.03 10.29 1.93
N ILE A 180 18.86 11.57 1.62
CA ILE A 180 19.26 12.70 2.47
C ILE A 180 18.04 13.56 2.78
N GLU A 181 17.30 13.98 1.74
CA GLU A 181 16.19 14.92 1.86
C GLU A 181 15.05 14.57 0.90
N TRP A 182 13.86 15.09 1.20
CA TRP A 182 12.72 15.04 0.30
C TRP A 182 12.71 16.26 -0.61
N LYS A 183 12.75 16.03 -1.92
CA LYS A 183 12.64 17.08 -2.94
C LYS A 183 11.24 17.10 -3.52
N LYS A 184 10.60 18.26 -3.52
CA LYS A 184 9.36 18.48 -4.26
C LYS A 184 9.67 18.56 -5.76
N LEU A 185 8.95 17.79 -6.56
CA LEU A 185 9.20 17.66 -8.00
C LEU A 185 8.31 18.54 -8.87
N MET A 186 7.19 19.02 -8.31
CA MET A 186 6.17 19.78 -9.02
C MET A 186 5.83 21.08 -8.29
N PRO A 187 5.41 22.15 -9.00
CA PRO A 187 4.86 23.35 -8.36
C PRO A 187 3.58 23.01 -7.59
N GLU A 188 3.22 23.86 -6.62
CA GLU A 188 2.00 23.66 -5.85
C GLU A 188 0.77 23.98 -6.70
N ASN A 189 -0.19 23.06 -6.75
CA ASN A 189 -1.53 23.32 -7.28
C ASN A 189 -2.57 22.84 -6.26
N PRO A 190 -3.38 23.74 -5.67
CA PRO A 190 -4.27 23.41 -4.58
C PRO A 190 -5.43 22.47 -4.97
N TYR A 191 -5.61 22.18 -6.26
CA TYR A 191 -6.72 21.36 -6.76
C TYR A 191 -6.33 19.92 -7.06
N SER A 192 -5.04 19.58 -7.01
CA SER A 192 -4.56 18.30 -7.49
C SER A 192 -4.11 17.38 -6.36
N SER A 193 -4.11 16.07 -6.61
CA SER A 193 -3.61 15.08 -5.65
C SER A 193 -3.07 13.84 -6.36
N TYR A 194 -2.01 13.24 -5.83
CA TYR A 194 -1.48 11.97 -6.32
C TYR A 194 -1.88 10.81 -5.40
N GLY A 195 -2.76 9.95 -5.91
CA GLY A 195 -3.30 8.82 -5.15
C GLY A 195 -2.51 7.52 -5.33
N ARG A 196 -1.74 7.36 -6.41
CA ARG A 196 -0.98 6.13 -6.72
C ARG A 196 0.35 6.43 -7.40
N ILE A 197 1.39 5.69 -7.02
CA ILE A 197 2.68 5.67 -7.70
C ILE A 197 3.05 4.23 -8.05
N LYS A 198 3.52 4.03 -9.28
CA LYS A 198 4.14 2.77 -9.74
C LYS A 198 5.50 3.09 -10.35
N ILE A 199 6.45 2.18 -10.13
CA ILE A 199 7.82 2.32 -10.62
C ILE A 199 8.18 1.03 -11.35
N LYS A 200 8.69 1.16 -12.57
CA LYS A 200 9.23 0.05 -13.34
C LYS A 200 10.46 0.56 -14.09
N ASN A 201 11.60 -0.11 -13.87
CA ASN A 201 12.89 0.30 -14.44
C ASN A 201 13.22 1.76 -14.09
N ASP A 202 13.43 2.61 -15.09
CA ASP A 202 13.71 4.04 -15.03
C ASP A 202 12.45 4.91 -15.15
N ILE A 203 11.25 4.31 -15.14
CA ILE A 203 9.99 5.02 -15.30
C ILE A 203 9.22 5.05 -13.97
N VAL A 204 8.85 6.25 -13.56
CA VAL A 204 7.91 6.50 -12.46
C VAL A 204 6.61 7.03 -13.06
N VAL A 205 5.49 6.39 -12.72
CA VAL A 205 4.15 6.86 -13.09
C VAL A 205 3.39 7.20 -11.82
N ALA A 206 2.97 8.45 -11.69
CA ALA A 206 2.10 8.93 -10.64
C ALA A 206 0.73 9.26 -11.23
N ALA A 207 -0.32 8.71 -10.64
CA ALA A 207 -1.71 8.92 -11.06
C ALA A 207 -2.51 9.58 -9.95
N GLY A 208 -3.41 10.47 -10.34
CA GLY A 208 -4.03 11.43 -9.46
C GLY A 208 -5.25 12.10 -10.07
N SER A 209 -5.65 13.20 -9.47
CA SER A 209 -6.67 14.10 -9.98
C SER A 209 -6.16 15.53 -10.01
N ASP A 210 -6.68 16.35 -10.91
CA ASP A 210 -6.58 17.80 -10.90
C ASP A 210 -7.99 18.40 -10.99
N GLY A 211 -8.54 18.81 -9.86
CA GLY A 211 -9.96 19.10 -9.71
C GLY A 211 -10.81 17.90 -10.14
N ASN A 212 -11.58 18.07 -11.20
CA ASN A 212 -12.47 17.04 -11.76
C ASN A 212 -11.82 16.21 -12.89
N GLN A 213 -10.54 16.42 -13.18
CA GLN A 213 -9.83 15.72 -14.25
C GLN A 213 -8.90 14.65 -13.67
N GLY A 214 -8.67 13.59 -14.43
CA GLY A 214 -7.61 12.62 -14.12
C GLY A 214 -6.25 13.21 -14.46
N LEU A 215 -5.29 13.06 -13.56
CA LEU A 215 -3.90 13.51 -13.74
C LEU A 215 -2.97 12.30 -13.82
N VAL A 216 -2.09 12.27 -14.81
CA VAL A 216 -1.03 11.27 -14.93
C VAL A 216 0.29 11.98 -15.20
N THR A 217 1.26 11.75 -14.34
CA THR A 217 2.61 12.29 -14.42
C THR A 217 3.58 11.15 -14.65
N ILE A 218 4.41 11.26 -15.69
CA ILE A 218 5.46 10.30 -16.03
C ILE A 218 6.81 10.98 -15.83
N LEU A 219 7.65 10.40 -14.99
CA LEU A 219 9.02 10.87 -14.76
C LEU A 219 10.02 9.83 -15.24
N LYS A 220 11.16 10.30 -15.72
CA LYS A 220 12.33 9.48 -16.00
C LYS A 220 13.33 9.64 -14.85
N ARG A 221 13.75 8.50 -14.28
CA ARG A 221 14.61 8.39 -13.10
C ARG A 221 16.05 8.08 -13.47
#